data_AF-A0A833LFY1-F1
#
_entry.id   AF-A0A833LFY1-F1
#
_cell.length_a   1.000
_cell.length_b   1.000
_cell.length_c   1.000
_cell.angle_alpha   90.00
_cell.angle_beta   90.00
_cell.angle_gamma   90.00
#
_symmetry.space_group_name_H-M   'P 1'
#
loop_
_entity.id
_entity.type
_entity.pdbx_description
1 polymer ?
#
loop_
_entity_poly.entity_id
_entity_poly.type
_entity_poly.pdbx_seq_one_letter_code
_entity_poly.pdbx_strand_id
1 'polypeptide(L)' 'MDRLAALVEERIAGSLSTIAVTLAPEQAGEVDWLYRNGDVLRRKDREDGGVDLTVRVTEAVRREIGARFRKAAQ' A
#
# COMPACT_ATOMS: atom_id res chain seq x y z
N MET A 1 7.71 -13.19 29.47
CA MET A 1 7.63 -13.75 28.11
C MET A 1 6.89 -12.72 27.26
N ASP A 2 7.42 -11.49 27.14
CA ASP A 2 6.60 -10.32 26.73
C ASP A 2 7.31 -9.42 25.72
N ARG A 3 8.45 -9.84 25.17
CA ARG A 3 9.25 -9.00 24.26
C ARG A 3 8.76 -9.01 22.82
N LEU A 4 8.09 -10.08 22.40
CA LEU A 4 7.60 -10.22 21.03
C LEU A 4 6.28 -9.46 20.83
N ALA A 5 5.41 -9.42 21.84
CA ALA A 5 4.15 -8.67 21.79
C ALA A 5 4.39 -7.16 21.74
N ALA A 6 5.30 -6.63 22.59
CA ALA A 6 5.60 -5.21 22.62
C ALA A 6 6.26 -4.69 21.32
N LEU A 7 7.13 -5.50 20.68
CA LEU A 7 7.71 -5.17 19.37
C LEU A 7 6.69 -5.23 18.23
N VAL A 8 5.64 -6.05 18.36
CA VAL A 8 4.53 -6.09 17.41
C VAL A 8 3.63 -4.87 17.59
N GLU A 9 3.35 -4.44 18.82
CA GLU A 9 2.56 -3.23 19.09
C GLU A 9 3.24 -1.95 18.57
N GLU A 10 4.55 -1.78 18.76
CA GLU A 10 5.31 -0.66 18.21
C GLU A 10 5.37 -0.70 16.66
N ARG A 11 5.32 -1.90 16.07
CA ARG A 11 5.29 -2.10 14.61
C ARG A 11 3.90 -1.88 13.98
N ILE A 12 2.82 -2.13 14.72
CA ILE A 12 1.44 -1.85 14.32
C ILE A 12 1.11 -0.35 14.52
N ALA A 13 1.70 0.28 15.54
CA ALA A 13 1.39 1.65 15.95
C ALA A 13 2.12 2.76 15.19
N GLY A 14 2.93 2.46 14.17
CA GLY A 14 3.49 3.47 13.27
C GLY A 14 2.43 4.04 12.34
N SER A 15 1.53 4.86 12.91
CA SER A 15 0.39 5.61 12.34
C SER A 15 -0.12 5.10 10.99
N LEU A 16 -1.28 4.44 10.99
CA LEU A 16 -1.98 4.14 9.75
C LEU A 16 -2.24 5.43 8.98
N SER A 17 -1.75 5.52 7.75
CA SER A 17 -2.00 6.63 6.84
C SER A 17 -2.80 6.15 5.63
N THR A 18 -3.72 7.00 5.17
CA THR A 18 -4.46 6.74 3.93
C THR A 18 -3.72 7.44 2.79
N ILE A 19 -3.37 6.67 1.76
CA ILE A 19 -2.63 7.18 0.60
C ILE A 19 -3.35 6.80 -0.69
N ALA A 20 -3.11 7.58 -1.74
CA ALA A 20 -3.49 7.24 -3.10
C ALA A 20 -2.33 6.52 -3.80
N VAL A 21 -2.64 5.45 -4.51
CA VAL A 21 -1.71 4.68 -5.33
C VAL A 21 -2.29 4.57 -6.73
N THR A 22 -1.51 5.00 -7.73
CA THR A 22 -1.87 4.86 -9.14
C THR A 22 -0.93 3.85 -9.77
N LEU A 23 -1.50 2.81 -10.36
CA LEU A 23 -0.78 1.76 -11.06
C LEU A 23 -1.04 1.89 -12.56
N ALA A 24 0.03 1.90 -13.35
CA ALA A 24 -0.08 1.77 -14.79
C ALA A 24 -0.58 0.36 -15.18
N PRO A 25 -1.07 0.14 -16.42
CA PRO A 25 -1.56 -1.17 -16.86
C PRO A 25 -0.55 -2.30 -16.67
N GLU A 26 0.74 -2.02 -16.87
CA GLU A 26 1.84 -2.98 -16.69
C GLU A 26 2.05 -3.38 -15.23
N GLN A 27 1.54 -2.57 -14.29
CA GLN A 27 1.63 -2.76 -12.85
C GLN A 27 0.31 -3.26 -12.24
N ALA A 28 -0.74 -3.46 -13.03
CA ALA A 28 -2.05 -3.92 -12.54
C ALA A 28 -1.99 -5.31 -11.86
N GLY A 29 -0.98 -6.14 -12.19
CA GLY A 29 -0.72 -7.41 -11.49
C GLY A 29 -0.31 -7.23 -10.01
N GLU A 30 0.14 -6.04 -9.62
CA GLU A 30 0.61 -5.72 -8.27
C GLU A 30 -0.52 -5.36 -7.30
N VAL A 31 -1.76 -5.28 -7.80
CA VAL A 31 -2.95 -4.97 -6.99
C VAL A 31 -3.14 -5.98 -5.85
N ASP A 32 -2.87 -7.28 -6.09
CA ASP A 32 -2.97 -8.32 -5.05
C ASP A 32 -2.03 -8.03 -3.86
N TRP A 33 -0.83 -7.50 -4.12
CA TRP A 33 0.09 -7.14 -3.04
C TRP A 33 -0.47 -6.00 -2.17
N LEU A 34 -1.16 -5.01 -2.76
CA LEU A 34 -1.81 -3.93 -2.01
C LEU A 34 -2.94 -4.44 -1.12
N TYR A 35 -3.73 -5.42 -1.58
CA TYR A 35 -4.75 -6.07 -0.77
C TYR A 35 -4.16 -6.91 0.38
N ARG A 36 -2.94 -7.45 0.24
CA ARG A 36 -2.30 -8.25 1.29
C ARG A 36 -1.59 -7.42 2.36
N ASN A 37 -1.16 -6.20 2.01
CA ASN A 37 -0.30 -5.38 2.86
C ASN A 37 -1.00 -4.10 3.35
N GLY A 38 -2.23 -3.85 2.91
CA GLY A 38 -3.03 -2.69 3.29
C GLY A 38 -4.52 -2.97 3.26
N ASP A 39 -5.28 -2.00 3.77
CA ASP A 39 -6.73 -1.99 3.68
C ASP A 39 -7.16 -1.09 2.51
N VAL A 40 -7.65 -1.71 1.43
CA VAL A 40 -8.08 -0.99 0.22
C VAL A 40 -9.48 -0.41 0.45
N LEU A 41 -9.53 0.92 0.62
CA LEU A 41 -10.77 1.65 0.87
C LEU A 41 -11.54 1.96 -0.42
N ARG A 42 -10.83 2.14 -1.52
CA ARG A 42 -11.41 2.42 -2.83
C ARG A 42 -10.53 1.87 -3.94
N ARG A 43 -11.18 1.36 -4.99
CA ARG A 43 -10.57 1.00 -6.27
C ARG A 43 -11.33 1.68 -7.39
N LYS A 44 -10.61 2.16 -8.40
CA LYS A 44 -11.16 2.63 -9.67
C LYS A 44 -10.28 2.13 -10.80
N ASP A 45 -10.80 1.20 -11.59
CA ASP A 45 -10.19 0.83 -12.86
C ASP A 45 -10.37 1.97 -13.86
N ARG A 46 -9.31 2.29 -14.62
CA ARG A 46 -9.28 3.36 -15.61
C ARG A 46 -9.44 2.79 -17.01
N GLU A 47 -9.88 3.64 -17.94
CA GLU A 47 -10.10 3.26 -19.35
C GLU A 47 -8.79 2.92 -20.08
N ASP A 48 -7.65 3.43 -19.60
CA ASP A 48 -6.32 3.09 -20.12
C ASP A 48 -5.80 1.72 -19.64
N GLY A 49 -6.56 1.02 -18.80
CA GLY A 49 -6.18 -0.25 -18.18
C GLY A 49 -5.40 -0.10 -16.87
N GLY A 50 -5.13 1.14 -16.43
CA GLY A 50 -4.54 1.42 -15.12
C GLY A 50 -5.55 1.30 -13.98
N VAL A 51 -5.05 1.37 -12.74
CA VAL A 51 -5.89 1.27 -11.55
C VAL A 51 -5.48 2.33 -10.53
N ASP A 52 -6.45 3.10 -10.06
CA ASP A 52 -6.29 4.01 -8.93
C ASP A 52 -6.87 3.37 -7.65
N LEU A 53 -6.09 3.37 -6.58
CA LEU A 53 -6.42 2.77 -5.30
C LEU A 53 -6.26 3.80 -4.18
N THR A 54 -7.18 3.79 -3.23
CA THR A 54 -7.02 4.45 -1.93
C THR A 54 -6.81 3.38 -0.90
N VAL A 55 -5.67 3.39 -0.22
CA VAL A 55 -5.25 2.32 0.68
C VAL A 55 -4.83 2.91 2.02
N ARG A 56 -5.30 2.28 3.11
CA ARG A 56 -4.85 2.57 4.47
C ARG A 56 -3.77 1.57 4.85
N VAL A 57 -2.59 2.09 5.19
CA VAL A 57 -1.37 1.28 5.39
C VAL A 57 -0.57 1.81 6.57
N THR A 58 0.29 0.98 7.15
CA THR A 58 1.29 1.44 8.12
C THR A 58 2.38 2.26 7.41
N GLU A 59 3.12 3.09 8.16
CA GLU A 59 4.25 3.83 7.59
C GLU A 59 5.33 2.91 6.99
N ALA A 60 5.47 1.67 7.49
CA ALA A 60 6.38 0.68 6.91
C ALA A 60 5.96 0.28 5.49
N VAL A 61 4.69 -0.08 5.31
CA VAL A 61 4.13 -0.45 4.01
C VAL A 61 4.12 0.74 3.04
N ARG A 62 3.85 1.96 3.54
CA ARG A 62 3.94 3.19 2.75
C ARG A 62 5.33 3.38 2.12
N ARG A 63 6.42 3.10 2.87
CA ARG A 63 7.79 3.16 2.33
C ARG A 63 8.04 2.08 1.26
N GLU A 64 7.49 0.89 1.46
CA GLU A 64 7.61 -0.20 0.48
C GLU A 64 6.87 0.11 -0.82
N ILE A 65 5.67 0.68 -0.75
CA ILE A 65 4.92 1.20 -1.90
C ILE A 65 5.77 2.19 -2.69
N GLY A 66 6.39 3.17 -2.01
CA GLY A 66 7.26 4.15 -2.66
C GLY A 66 8.50 3.54 -3.33
N ALA A 67 9.05 2.44 -2.79
CA ALA A 67 10.16 1.72 -3.40
C ALA A 67 9.72 0.86 -4.60
N ARG A 68 8.59 0.16 -4.47
CA ARG A 68 8.06 -0.78 -5.45
C ARG A 68 7.45 -0.10 -6.67
N PHE A 69 6.74 1.01 -6.47
CA PHE A 69 5.99 1.71 -7.51
C PHE A 69 6.63 3.03 -7.96
N ARG A 70 7.93 3.24 -7.64
CA ARG A 70 8.69 4.48 -7.87
C ARG A 70 8.70 4.99 -9.33
N LYS A 71 8.29 4.18 -10.30
CA LYS A 71 8.19 4.56 -11.72
C LYS A 71 6.87 5.23 -12.11
N ALA A 72 6.00 5.60 -11.17
CA ALA A 72 4.71 6.27 -11.46
C ALA A 72 4.73 7.80 -11.25
N ALA A 73 5.90 8.45 -11.21
CA ALA A 73 6.02 9.90 -11.13
C ALA A 73 7.12 10.41 -12.09
N GLN A 74 6.84 10.33 -13.39
CA GLN A 74 7.34 11.27 -14.40
C GLN A 74 6.18 11.65 -15.30
#